data_AF-A0A4Z0NL27-F1
#
_entry.id   AF-A0A4Z0NL27-F1
#
_cell.length_a   1.000
_cell.length_b   1.000
_cell.length_c   1.000
_cell.angle_alpha   90.00
_cell.angle_beta   90.00
_cell.angle_gamma   90.00
#
_symmetry.space_group_name_H-M   'P 1'
#
loop_
_entity.id
_entity.type
_entity.pdbx_description
1 polymer ?
#
loop_
_entity_poly.entity_id
_entity_poly.type
_entity_poly.pdbx_seq_one_letter_code
_entity_poly.pdbx_strand_id
1 'polypeptide(L)'
;MPDATQNLALPLMAAAQSQKHVTHNEALLLLDALVQLAVLDRDLGAPPASPAEGDRYIVGPSPTGLWSGWAGRVVRWQDGAWQPTAPRPGWLAFVADEADLCTYIGTAWVSFRATLTALQNLARLGIGTTADAQNPFAAKLNKALWTALTVPEGGTGDLRTTLNKEAPGNTLSVLFQSGFSGRAELGLTGDDDLRLKVSADGGTWREGFRVDRASGGLDLTAAEATLAVAATVDLGAAPALKVAITGTGTITSFGTSPNRLRLLRFSGAATLTHNAASLALPGASTLVTAAGDTALATSDASGNWTVRHYARASGKPVTGPAAADVTDASATGRSVLTGTAAQGATALGLGTGSSPTFASLVLNGNAALASALPFYQIRNTAAPTDQKLWEYYIDTTGKLIFRTANDAYNAASNWLEVSRTGVTPAGANFLLPVTVGSTVKPASYTVATLPTAGIAGRIAYASNGRASTGAGTFEAAGAGTGVLVTDSGSAWRVAGTTQTVQA
;
A
#
# COMPACT_ATOMS: atom_id res chain seq x y z
N MET A 1 104.68 -12.59 8.10
CA MET A 1 103.25 -12.90 8.32
C MET A 1 102.63 -11.65 8.91
N PRO A 2 101.42 -11.25 8.52
CA PRO A 2 100.72 -10.19 9.24
C PRO A 2 100.58 -10.59 10.72
N ASP A 3 100.76 -9.64 11.63
CA ASP A 3 100.68 -9.87 13.08
C ASP A 3 99.22 -9.93 13.58
N ALA A 4 98.24 -9.95 12.66
CA ALA A 4 96.81 -9.98 12.95
C ALA A 4 95.99 -10.73 11.89
N THR A 5 94.78 -11.14 12.24
CA THR A 5 93.80 -11.72 11.32
C THR A 5 93.18 -10.66 10.39
N GLN A 6 92.66 -11.08 9.24
CA GLN A 6 92.33 -10.16 8.16
C GLN A 6 90.99 -9.43 8.33
N ASN A 7 89.94 -10.10 8.81
CA ASN A 7 88.60 -9.51 8.90
C ASN A 7 88.37 -8.73 10.19
N LEU A 8 88.92 -9.23 11.30
CA LEU A 8 88.68 -8.73 12.66
C LEU A 8 89.90 -8.08 13.30
N ALA A 9 91.05 -8.08 12.61
CA ALA A 9 92.31 -7.53 13.12
C ALA A 9 92.73 -8.13 14.49
N LEU A 10 92.47 -9.43 14.72
CA LEU A 10 92.83 -10.10 15.97
C LEU A 10 94.32 -10.40 16.01
N PRO A 11 95.06 -10.01 17.07
CA PRO A 11 96.50 -10.25 17.15
C PRO A 11 96.85 -11.75 17.13
N LEU A 12 97.83 -12.13 16.31
CA LEU A 12 98.37 -13.50 16.27
C LEU A 12 99.55 -13.66 17.24
N MET A 13 99.71 -14.84 17.82
CA MET A 13 100.84 -15.13 18.70
C MET A 13 102.12 -15.40 17.90
N ALA A 14 103.22 -14.76 18.28
CA ALA A 14 104.54 -14.99 17.70
C ALA A 14 105.07 -16.42 18.01
N ALA A 15 105.96 -16.90 17.14
CA ALA A 15 106.57 -18.22 17.29
C ALA A 15 107.40 -18.31 18.60
N ALA A 16 107.22 -19.41 19.35
CA ALA A 16 107.91 -19.69 20.61
C ALA A 16 108.17 -21.20 20.79
N GLN A 17 108.96 -21.59 21.80
CA GLN A 17 109.18 -23.00 22.14
C GLN A 17 107.85 -23.70 22.46
N SER A 18 107.70 -24.96 22.02
CA SER A 18 106.51 -25.85 22.13
C SER A 18 105.36 -25.68 21.12
N GLN A 19 105.47 -24.80 20.12
CA GLN A 19 104.51 -24.70 18.99
C GLN A 19 103.03 -24.44 19.36
N LYS A 20 102.71 -24.07 20.60
CA LYS A 20 101.34 -23.72 21.04
C LYS A 20 100.66 -22.60 20.23
N HIS A 21 101.44 -21.75 19.55
CA HIS A 21 100.96 -20.69 18.68
C HIS A 21 100.26 -21.24 17.43
N VAL A 22 100.60 -22.45 16.97
CA VAL A 22 100.01 -23.05 15.77
C VAL A 22 98.52 -23.29 15.97
N THR A 23 98.15 -24.10 16.98
CA THR A 23 96.75 -24.47 17.24
C THR A 23 95.90 -23.28 17.68
N HIS A 24 96.48 -22.34 18.43
CA HIS A 24 95.75 -21.16 18.87
C HIS A 24 95.53 -20.16 17.73
N ASN A 25 96.55 -19.87 16.91
CA ASN A 25 96.39 -18.98 15.76
C ASN A 25 95.41 -19.59 14.74
N GLU A 26 95.41 -20.91 14.55
CA GLU A 26 94.41 -21.60 13.71
C GLU A 26 92.98 -21.37 14.25
N ALA A 27 92.79 -21.44 15.57
CA ALA A 27 91.51 -21.11 16.18
C ALA A 27 91.13 -19.63 15.97
N LEU A 28 92.08 -18.69 16.08
CA LEU A 28 91.84 -17.26 15.82
C LEU A 28 91.45 -17.00 14.36
N LEU A 29 92.08 -17.69 13.41
CA LEU A 29 91.77 -17.59 11.98
C LEU A 29 90.39 -18.18 11.66
N LEU A 30 89.99 -19.24 12.34
CA LEU A 30 88.63 -19.78 12.23
C LEU A 30 87.60 -18.78 12.82
N LEU A 31 87.91 -18.15 13.96
CA LEU A 31 87.07 -17.12 14.54
C LEU A 31 86.95 -15.88 13.65
N ASP A 32 88.05 -15.44 13.04
CA ASP A 32 88.08 -14.34 12.05
C ASP A 32 87.12 -14.58 10.89
N ALA A 33 87.02 -15.83 10.46
CA ALA A 33 86.15 -16.21 9.37
C ALA A 33 84.66 -16.23 9.75
N LEU A 34 84.34 -16.74 10.95
CA LEU A 34 82.98 -17.09 11.34
C LEU A 34 82.27 -16.05 12.21
N VAL A 35 83.00 -15.24 12.97
CA VAL A 35 82.41 -14.18 13.79
C VAL A 35 82.03 -13.01 12.88
N GLN A 36 80.80 -12.50 13.05
CA GLN A 36 80.22 -11.52 12.12
C GLN A 36 80.36 -11.99 10.67
N LEU A 37 79.96 -13.25 10.40
CA LEU A 37 80.10 -13.89 9.10
C LEU A 37 79.41 -13.06 8.02
N ALA A 38 80.22 -12.40 7.20
CA ALA A 38 79.82 -11.69 6.00
C ALA A 38 80.51 -12.36 4.81
N VAL A 39 79.73 -12.88 3.88
CA VAL A 39 80.23 -13.53 2.67
C VAL A 39 79.92 -12.66 1.47
N LEU A 40 80.78 -12.73 0.45
CA LEU A 40 80.63 -11.94 -0.76
C LEU A 40 79.48 -12.45 -1.63
N ASP A 41 79.29 -13.77 -1.67
CA ASP A 41 78.31 -14.46 -2.51
C ASP A 41 78.03 -15.86 -1.89
N ARG A 42 76.85 -16.44 -2.18
CA ARG A 42 76.44 -17.76 -1.68
C ARG A 42 76.06 -18.81 -2.73
N ASP A 43 76.06 -18.47 -4.02
CA ASP A 43 75.59 -19.36 -5.09
C ASP A 43 76.64 -19.68 -6.17
N LEU A 44 77.86 -19.12 -6.06
CA LEU A 44 78.99 -19.50 -6.90
C LEU A 44 79.37 -20.99 -6.76
N GLY A 45 79.40 -21.68 -7.89
CA GLY A 45 79.88 -23.05 -8.01
C GLY A 45 81.38 -23.18 -8.25
N ALA A 46 82.08 -22.12 -8.66
CA ALA A 46 83.52 -22.13 -8.90
C ALA A 46 84.20 -21.00 -8.12
N PRO A 47 85.41 -21.22 -7.58
CA PRO A 47 86.15 -20.16 -6.92
C PRO A 47 86.43 -18.98 -7.87
N PRO A 48 86.38 -17.73 -7.39
CA PRO A 48 86.90 -16.57 -8.12
C PRO A 48 88.33 -16.80 -8.60
N ALA A 49 88.69 -16.25 -9.75
CA ALA A 49 90.03 -16.37 -10.32
C ALA A 49 91.10 -15.63 -9.51
N SER A 50 90.73 -14.55 -8.82
CA SER A 50 91.64 -13.70 -8.05
C SER A 50 91.00 -13.28 -6.71
N PRO A 51 90.80 -14.21 -5.77
CA PRO A 51 90.28 -13.88 -4.44
C PRO A 51 91.28 -13.05 -3.63
N ALA A 52 90.79 -12.10 -2.85
CA ALA A 52 91.58 -11.35 -1.89
C ALA A 52 91.67 -12.11 -0.55
N GLU A 53 92.74 -11.87 0.20
CA GLU A 53 92.91 -12.45 1.54
C GLU A 53 91.73 -12.06 2.43
N GLY A 54 91.15 -13.03 3.12
CA GLY A 54 89.99 -12.85 3.99
C GLY A 54 88.64 -12.90 3.28
N ASP A 55 88.60 -13.00 1.95
CA ASP A 55 87.36 -13.19 1.20
C ASP A 55 86.65 -14.46 1.67
N ARG A 56 85.33 -14.36 1.84
CA ARG A 56 84.49 -15.45 2.31
C ARG A 56 83.33 -15.67 1.35
N TYR A 57 83.00 -16.93 1.10
CA TYR A 57 81.90 -17.36 0.24
C TYR A 57 81.12 -18.48 0.90
N ILE A 58 79.84 -18.62 0.57
CA ILE A 58 79.14 -19.89 0.72
C ILE A 58 79.18 -20.59 -0.63
N VAL A 59 79.66 -21.83 -0.65
CA VAL A 59 79.78 -22.58 -1.89
C VAL A 59 78.40 -23.02 -2.38
N GLY A 60 78.10 -22.75 -3.64
CA GLY A 60 76.86 -23.15 -4.29
C GLY A 60 76.63 -24.67 -4.32
N PRO A 61 75.44 -25.12 -4.75
CA PRO A 61 75.02 -26.52 -4.66
C PRO A 61 75.79 -27.47 -5.59
N SER A 62 76.38 -26.96 -6.67
CA SER A 62 77.12 -27.73 -7.68
C SER A 62 78.58 -27.25 -7.79
N PRO A 63 79.41 -27.50 -6.76
CA PRO A 63 80.77 -26.99 -6.74
C PRO A 63 81.67 -27.67 -7.78
N THR A 64 82.61 -26.89 -8.30
CA THR A 64 83.61 -27.29 -9.29
C THR A 64 84.99 -26.75 -8.89
N GLY A 65 86.04 -27.22 -9.58
CA GLY A 65 87.42 -26.77 -9.32
C GLY A 65 87.84 -27.04 -7.87
N LEU A 66 88.51 -26.06 -7.25
CA LEU A 66 89.02 -26.16 -5.88
C LEU A 66 87.92 -26.27 -4.81
N TRP A 67 86.66 -25.98 -5.15
CA TRP A 67 85.53 -26.08 -4.22
C TRP A 67 84.81 -27.44 -4.27
N SER A 68 85.22 -28.35 -5.17
CA SER A 68 84.59 -29.66 -5.35
C SER A 68 84.45 -30.42 -4.02
N GLY A 69 83.22 -30.85 -3.69
CA GLY A 69 82.91 -31.54 -2.44
C GLY A 69 82.57 -30.64 -1.24
N TRP A 70 82.57 -29.31 -1.41
CA TRP A 70 82.29 -28.34 -0.34
C TRP A 70 80.95 -27.63 -0.48
N ALA A 71 79.97 -28.21 -1.18
CA ALA A 71 78.65 -27.64 -1.35
C ALA A 71 78.04 -27.16 -0.01
N GLY A 72 77.53 -25.92 0.01
CA GLY A 72 76.92 -25.28 1.17
C GLY A 72 77.89 -24.89 2.30
N ARG A 73 79.20 -25.17 2.18
CA ARG A 73 80.20 -24.81 3.19
C ARG A 73 80.57 -23.33 3.07
N VAL A 74 80.95 -22.75 4.20
CA VAL A 74 81.61 -21.44 4.22
C VAL A 74 83.06 -21.66 3.86
N VAL A 75 83.55 -21.04 2.80
CA VAL A 75 84.97 -21.07 2.42
C VAL A 75 85.57 -19.70 2.64
N ARG A 76 86.81 -19.66 3.10
CA ARG A 76 87.61 -18.43 3.19
C ARG A 76 88.88 -18.57 2.36
N TRP A 77 89.31 -17.50 1.71
CA TRP A 77 90.62 -17.42 1.07
C TRP A 77 91.64 -16.99 2.10
N GLN A 78 92.63 -17.84 2.36
CA GLN A 78 93.64 -17.59 3.38
C GLN A 78 94.99 -18.22 3.01
N ASP A 79 96.09 -17.48 3.17
CA ASP A 79 97.46 -17.94 2.94
C ASP A 79 97.64 -18.61 1.54
N GLY A 80 96.91 -18.11 0.54
CA GLY A 80 96.94 -18.63 -0.83
C GLY A 80 96.14 -19.92 -1.06
N ALA A 81 95.28 -20.32 -0.13
CA ALA A 81 94.43 -21.51 -0.26
C ALA A 81 92.99 -21.27 0.23
N TRP A 82 92.05 -22.05 -0.31
CA TRP A 82 90.67 -22.08 0.18
C TRP A 82 90.53 -23.00 1.39
N GLN A 83 90.00 -22.48 2.49
CA GLN A 83 89.76 -23.22 3.72
C GLN A 83 88.25 -23.40 3.96
N PRO A 84 87.70 -24.63 3.88
CA PRO A 84 86.27 -24.88 4.06
C PRO A 84 85.90 -25.05 5.54
N THR A 85 84.72 -24.57 5.90
CA THR A 85 84.10 -24.77 7.21
C THR A 85 82.67 -25.24 7.03
N ALA A 86 82.32 -26.38 7.62
CA ALA A 86 80.96 -26.90 7.57
C ALA A 86 80.03 -26.11 8.51
N PRO A 87 78.90 -25.56 8.02
CA PRO A 87 77.96 -24.84 8.86
C PRO A 87 77.19 -25.78 9.78
N ARG A 88 76.69 -25.24 10.88
CA ARG A 88 75.77 -25.95 11.79
C ARG A 88 74.40 -25.27 11.78
N PRO A 89 73.30 -26.01 12.02
CA PRO A 89 71.98 -25.42 12.12
C PRO A 89 71.96 -24.19 13.03
N GLY A 90 71.35 -23.09 12.57
CA GLY A 90 71.26 -21.81 13.29
C GLY A 90 72.39 -20.82 13.01
N TRP A 91 73.40 -21.18 12.21
CA TRP A 91 74.41 -20.22 11.77
C TRP A 91 73.80 -19.11 10.92
N LEU A 92 74.26 -17.89 11.14
CA LEU A 92 73.85 -16.70 10.39
C LEU A 92 75.01 -16.22 9.51
N ALA A 93 74.69 -15.80 8.29
CA ALA A 93 75.64 -15.19 7.37
C ALA A 93 74.96 -14.02 6.65
N PHE A 94 75.58 -12.85 6.65
CA PHE A 94 75.15 -11.75 5.78
C PHE A 94 75.78 -11.95 4.40
N VAL A 95 74.96 -11.99 3.35
CA VAL A 95 75.42 -12.17 1.97
C VAL A 95 75.42 -10.81 1.30
N ALA A 96 76.61 -10.31 0.96
CA ALA A 96 76.83 -8.91 0.62
C ALA A 96 76.21 -8.50 -0.73
N ASP A 97 76.28 -9.37 -1.73
CA ASP A 97 75.70 -9.18 -3.07
C ASP A 97 74.16 -9.15 -3.07
N GLU A 98 73.52 -9.92 -2.19
CA GLU A 98 72.07 -9.98 -2.03
C GLU A 98 71.52 -8.95 -1.02
N ALA A 99 72.40 -8.36 -0.20
CA ALA A 99 72.04 -7.55 0.97
C ALA A 99 71.05 -8.27 1.91
N ASP A 100 71.20 -9.58 2.09
CA ASP A 100 70.27 -10.42 2.83
C ASP A 100 70.96 -11.21 3.96
N LEU A 101 70.24 -11.37 5.07
CA LEU A 101 70.68 -12.24 6.16
C LEU A 101 70.18 -13.65 5.89
N CYS A 102 71.10 -14.62 5.86
CA CYS A 102 70.79 -16.03 5.67
C CYS A 102 70.98 -16.81 6.96
N THR A 103 70.21 -17.88 7.12
CA THR A 103 70.36 -18.86 8.19
C THR A 103 70.54 -20.26 7.62
N TYR A 104 71.44 -21.04 8.20
CA TYR A 104 71.59 -22.45 7.84
C TYR A 104 70.58 -23.29 8.63
N ILE A 105 69.64 -23.94 7.94
CA ILE A 105 68.58 -24.74 8.57
C ILE A 105 68.97 -26.22 8.80
N GLY A 106 70.25 -26.56 8.58
CA GLY A 106 70.77 -27.92 8.70
C GLY A 106 70.86 -28.68 7.37
N THR A 107 70.16 -28.21 6.33
CA THR A 107 70.22 -28.78 4.98
C THR A 107 70.67 -27.76 3.94
N ALA A 108 70.28 -26.50 4.10
CA ALA A 108 70.62 -25.41 3.18
C ALA A 108 70.72 -24.06 3.90
N TRP A 109 71.36 -23.11 3.24
CA TRP A 109 71.25 -21.69 3.58
C TRP A 109 69.97 -21.14 2.98
N VAL A 110 69.12 -20.54 3.80
CA VAL A 110 67.87 -19.90 3.37
C VAL A 110 67.84 -18.47 3.86
N SER A 111 67.11 -17.60 3.17
CA SER A 111 66.87 -16.23 3.63
C SER A 111 66.21 -16.26 5.01
N PHE A 112 66.72 -15.49 5.95
CA PHE A 112 66.17 -15.40 7.30
C PHE A 112 64.71 -14.92 7.26
N ARG A 113 64.35 -14.01 6.33
CA ARG A 113 62.97 -13.53 6.17
C ARG A 113 62.00 -14.64 5.78
N ALA A 114 62.46 -15.65 5.03
CA ALA A 114 61.63 -16.79 4.61
C ALA A 114 61.34 -17.74 5.78
N THR A 115 62.10 -17.63 6.88
CA THR A 115 61.85 -18.42 8.11
C THR A 115 60.80 -17.79 9.01
N LEU A 116 60.42 -16.53 8.78
CA LEU A 116 59.36 -15.84 9.53
C LEU A 116 57.98 -16.24 8.99
N THR A 117 57.53 -17.44 9.34
CA THR A 117 56.26 -18.01 8.85
C THR A 117 55.05 -17.68 9.73
N ALA A 118 55.28 -17.22 10.97
CA ALA A 118 54.22 -16.87 11.90
C ALA A 118 54.61 -15.69 12.80
N LEU A 119 53.69 -14.74 12.94
CA LEU A 119 53.72 -13.70 13.96
C LEU A 119 52.50 -13.90 14.86
N GLN A 120 52.73 -14.26 16.12
CA GLN A 120 51.68 -14.59 17.07
C GLN A 120 51.88 -13.83 18.38
N ASN A 121 50.79 -13.56 19.09
CA ASN A 121 50.79 -12.83 20.37
C ASN A 121 51.43 -11.43 20.31
N LEU A 122 51.34 -10.76 19.15
CA LEU A 122 51.74 -9.37 19.03
C LEU A 122 50.76 -8.49 19.79
N ALA A 123 51.26 -7.74 20.78
CA ALA A 123 50.44 -6.77 21.50
C ALA A 123 50.04 -5.58 20.61
N ARG A 124 50.90 -5.21 19.64
CA ARG A 124 50.69 -4.11 18.70
C ARG A 124 51.32 -4.40 17.34
N LEU A 125 50.69 -3.94 16.26
CA LEU A 125 51.20 -4.00 14.90
C LEU A 125 50.87 -2.69 14.15
N GLY A 126 51.92 -1.94 13.81
CA GLY A 126 51.83 -0.70 13.03
C GLY A 126 52.39 -0.87 11.63
N ILE A 127 51.64 -0.50 10.60
CA ILE A 127 52.07 -0.53 9.19
C ILE A 127 52.10 0.91 8.65
N GLY A 128 53.29 1.45 8.41
CA GLY A 128 53.46 2.85 7.96
C GLY A 128 53.07 3.90 9.01
N THR A 129 52.79 3.47 10.25
CA THR A 129 52.44 4.30 11.41
C THR A 129 52.76 3.57 12.71
N THR A 130 52.78 4.29 13.84
CA THR A 130 52.91 3.69 15.17
C THR A 130 51.54 3.24 15.68
N ALA A 131 51.45 2.00 16.18
CA ALA A 131 50.27 1.48 16.87
C ALA A 131 50.34 1.81 18.38
N ASP A 132 49.19 2.07 18.98
CA ASP A 132 49.07 2.47 20.40
C ASP A 132 48.12 1.55 21.18
N ALA A 133 47.79 1.89 22.44
CA ALA A 133 46.91 1.05 23.27
C ALA A 133 45.45 1.10 22.82
N GLN A 134 45.04 2.20 22.21
CA GLN A 134 43.69 2.43 21.71
C GLN A 134 43.52 1.80 20.31
N ASN A 135 44.58 1.76 19.51
CA ASN A 135 44.65 1.22 18.16
C ASN A 135 45.81 0.19 18.09
N PRO A 136 45.65 -1.01 18.69
CA PRO A 136 46.71 -2.01 18.72
C PRO A 136 47.06 -2.55 17.32
N PHE A 137 46.12 -2.48 16.37
CA PHE A 137 46.41 -2.63 14.95
C PHE A 137 46.16 -1.29 14.25
N ALA A 138 47.20 -0.71 13.65
CA ALA A 138 47.12 0.59 12.98
C ALA A 138 47.84 0.55 11.64
N ALA A 139 47.24 1.14 10.61
CA ALA A 139 47.83 1.19 9.30
C ALA A 139 47.61 2.54 8.61
N LYS A 140 48.67 3.13 8.06
CA LYS A 140 48.63 4.36 7.24
C LYS A 140 48.99 3.99 5.81
N LEU A 141 47.96 3.80 4.98
CA LEU A 141 48.07 3.23 3.65
C LEU A 141 46.97 3.75 2.70
N ASN A 142 47.22 3.69 1.39
CA ASN A 142 46.28 4.15 0.36
C ASN A 142 45.18 3.12 0.07
N LYS A 143 45.49 1.83 0.22
CA LYS A 143 44.57 0.71 -0.03
C LYS A 143 45.01 -0.48 0.80
N ALA A 144 44.04 -1.23 1.33
CA ALA A 144 44.25 -2.58 1.80
C ALA A 144 43.40 -3.52 0.94
N LEU A 145 43.98 -4.68 0.60
CA LEU A 145 43.33 -5.74 -0.16
C LEU A 145 43.27 -6.96 0.74
N TRP A 146 42.07 -7.48 0.90
CA TRP A 146 41.82 -8.76 1.53
C TRP A 146 41.37 -9.69 0.42
N THR A 147 42.06 -10.81 0.25
CA THR A 147 41.71 -11.82 -0.74
C THR A 147 41.63 -13.17 -0.05
N ALA A 148 40.74 -14.02 -0.51
CA ALA A 148 40.69 -15.40 -0.07
C ALA A 148 41.97 -16.13 -0.50
N LEU A 149 42.42 -17.07 0.33
CA LEU A 149 43.37 -18.07 -0.11
C LEU A 149 42.65 -18.99 -1.10
N THR A 150 43.19 -19.14 -2.30
CA THR A 150 42.52 -19.90 -3.37
C THR A 150 42.65 -21.40 -3.13
N VAL A 151 41.79 -22.19 -3.78
CA VAL A 151 41.85 -23.65 -3.71
C VAL A 151 43.20 -24.22 -4.18
N PRO A 152 43.82 -23.75 -5.29
CA PRO A 152 45.16 -24.18 -5.68
C PRO A 152 46.26 -23.88 -4.65
N GLU A 153 46.08 -22.84 -3.83
CA GLU A 153 46.98 -22.47 -2.74
C GLU A 153 46.64 -23.18 -1.42
N GLY A 154 45.69 -24.11 -1.42
CA GLY A 154 45.25 -24.87 -0.24
C GLY A 154 44.17 -24.19 0.61
N GLY A 155 43.56 -23.12 0.13
CA GLY A 155 42.46 -22.41 0.80
C GLY A 155 41.07 -22.84 0.36
N THR A 156 40.05 -22.17 0.89
CA THR A 156 38.64 -22.44 0.56
C THR A 156 38.13 -21.58 -0.61
N GLY A 157 38.84 -20.53 -1.00
CA GLY A 157 38.35 -19.51 -1.93
C GLY A 157 37.34 -18.53 -1.31
N ASP A 158 36.94 -18.73 -0.05
CA ASP A 158 36.05 -17.83 0.67
C ASP A 158 36.84 -16.81 1.50
N LEU A 159 36.39 -15.55 1.53
CA LEU A 159 36.88 -14.52 2.44
C LEU A 159 35.77 -14.11 3.41
N ARG A 160 36.06 -14.10 4.71
CA ARG A 160 35.14 -13.62 5.77
C ARG A 160 35.90 -12.72 6.72
N THR A 161 35.30 -11.58 7.05
CA THR A 161 35.74 -10.74 8.18
C THR A 161 34.80 -11.02 9.35
N THR A 162 35.30 -11.76 10.34
CA THR A 162 34.53 -12.08 11.55
C THR A 162 34.89 -11.09 12.63
N LEU A 163 33.90 -10.39 13.16
CA LEU A 163 34.03 -9.46 14.27
C LEU A 163 33.19 -10.02 15.42
N ASN A 164 33.63 -9.84 16.67
CA ASN A 164 32.89 -10.29 17.86
C ASN A 164 32.88 -9.20 18.95
N LYS A 165 31.75 -9.09 19.67
CA LYS A 165 31.62 -8.29 20.89
C LYS A 165 31.25 -9.19 22.06
N GLU A 166 31.58 -8.74 23.27
CA GLU A 166 31.40 -9.52 24.50
C GLU A 166 29.93 -9.73 24.88
N ALA A 167 29.12 -8.67 24.81
CA ALA A 167 27.71 -8.72 25.16
C ALA A 167 26.85 -7.84 24.24
N PRO A 168 25.51 -8.01 24.24
CA PRO A 168 24.61 -7.25 23.38
C PRO A 168 24.74 -5.74 23.54
N GLY A 169 24.92 -5.25 24.77
CA GLY A 169 25.06 -3.82 25.06
C GLY A 169 26.35 -3.17 24.55
N ASN A 170 27.34 -3.94 24.09
CA ASN A 170 28.58 -3.41 23.53
C ASN A 170 28.42 -3.00 22.06
N THR A 171 29.44 -2.31 21.56
CA THR A 171 29.52 -1.88 20.16
C THR A 171 30.43 -2.80 19.36
N LEU A 172 29.93 -3.25 18.22
CA LEU A 172 30.69 -3.87 17.15
C LEU A 172 30.33 -3.19 15.85
N SER A 173 31.27 -2.51 15.22
CA SER A 173 30.97 -1.68 14.06
C SER A 173 32.17 -1.46 13.13
N VAL A 174 31.83 -1.02 11.92
CA VAL A 174 32.75 -0.35 11.01
C VAL A 174 32.45 1.14 11.07
N LEU A 175 33.40 1.92 11.56
CA LEU A 175 33.30 3.37 11.70
C LEU A 175 33.97 4.07 10.51
N PHE A 176 33.21 4.88 9.81
CA PHE A 176 33.69 5.73 8.71
C PHE A 176 33.95 7.15 9.25
N GLN A 177 35.15 7.68 9.00
CA GLN A 177 35.59 8.96 9.54
C GLN A 177 36.10 9.91 8.45
N SER A 178 36.06 11.21 8.73
CA SER A 178 36.77 12.24 7.98
C SER A 178 37.45 13.18 8.97
N GLY A 179 38.75 13.45 8.77
CA GLY A 179 39.55 14.27 9.69
C GLY A 179 39.51 13.76 11.14
N PHE A 180 39.57 12.43 11.34
CA PHE A 180 39.47 11.78 12.66
C PHE A 180 38.16 11.99 13.41
N SER A 181 37.09 12.44 12.73
CA SER A 181 35.76 12.60 13.30
C SER A 181 34.77 11.63 12.64
N GLY A 182 33.96 10.95 13.45
CA GLY A 182 32.97 9.96 12.98
C GLY A 182 31.92 10.57 12.06
N ARG A 183 31.57 9.88 10.96
CA ARG A 183 30.58 10.34 9.97
C ARG A 183 29.49 9.32 9.71
N ALA A 184 29.85 8.04 9.66
CA ALA A 184 28.89 6.95 9.56
C ALA A 184 29.39 5.74 10.34
N GLU A 185 28.47 4.92 10.82
CA GLU A 185 28.77 3.72 11.59
C GLU A 185 27.78 2.63 11.21
N LEU A 186 28.30 1.48 10.76
CA LEU A 186 27.51 0.29 10.43
C LEU A 186 27.86 -0.84 11.41
N GLY A 187 26.87 -1.38 12.11
CA GLY A 187 27.13 -2.52 13.01
C GLY A 187 26.06 -2.76 14.08
N LEU A 188 26.44 -3.56 15.06
CA LEU A 188 25.66 -3.92 16.25
C LEU A 188 26.01 -2.94 17.38
N THR A 189 25.27 -1.84 17.47
CA THR A 189 25.64 -0.67 18.30
C THR A 189 24.67 -0.52 19.48
N GLY A 190 25.02 -1.09 20.63
CA GLY A 190 24.23 -1.00 21.87
C GLY A 190 23.13 -2.05 22.04
N ASP A 191 22.93 -2.89 21.03
CA ASP A 191 22.20 -4.17 21.07
C ASP A 191 22.64 -5.03 19.87
N ASP A 192 21.94 -6.15 19.64
CA ASP A 192 22.24 -7.10 18.55
C ASP A 192 21.47 -6.81 17.25
N ASP A 193 20.85 -5.64 17.12
CA ASP A 193 20.20 -5.25 15.87
C ASP A 193 21.23 -4.59 14.94
N LEU A 194 21.15 -4.90 13.65
CA LEU A 194 22.02 -4.29 12.65
C LEU A 194 21.52 -2.87 12.36
N ARG A 195 22.41 -1.89 12.52
CA ARG A 195 22.08 -0.47 12.38
C ARG A 195 23.06 0.24 11.47
N LEU A 196 22.56 1.23 10.72
CA LEU A 196 23.37 2.26 10.10
C LEU A 196 23.06 3.61 10.73
N LYS A 197 24.08 4.25 11.29
CA LYS A 197 23.99 5.57 11.91
C LYS A 197 24.90 6.56 11.19
N VAL A 198 24.51 7.83 11.17
CA VAL A 198 25.28 8.93 10.59
C VAL A 198 25.41 10.08 11.57
N SER A 199 26.49 10.85 11.44
CA SER A 199 26.77 12.01 12.26
C SER A 199 27.41 13.11 11.41
N ALA A 200 26.96 14.36 11.59
CA ALA A 200 27.56 15.51 10.93
C ALA A 200 28.78 16.06 11.69
N ASP A 201 28.81 15.88 13.01
CA ASP A 201 29.77 16.48 13.95
C ASP A 201 30.68 15.43 14.63
N GLY A 202 30.38 14.13 14.49
CA GLY A 202 31.05 13.03 15.17
C GLY A 202 30.60 12.78 16.62
N GLY A 203 29.69 13.60 17.15
CA GLY A 203 29.15 13.46 18.51
C GLY A 203 27.66 13.11 18.52
N THR A 204 26.85 13.80 17.72
CA THR A 204 25.42 13.56 17.59
C THR A 204 25.16 12.52 16.52
N TRP A 205 24.67 11.35 16.93
CA TRP A 205 24.39 10.23 16.02
C TRP A 205 22.90 10.10 15.73
N ARG A 206 22.58 9.91 14.46
CA ARG A 206 21.21 9.70 13.96
C ARG A 206 21.14 8.33 13.31
N GLU A 207 20.17 7.53 13.69
CA GLU A 207 19.92 6.24 13.05
C GLU A 207 19.16 6.45 11.74
N GLY A 208 19.67 5.86 10.65
CA GLY A 208 19.04 5.92 9.33
C GLY A 208 18.11 4.73 9.10
N PHE A 209 18.60 3.52 9.40
CA PHE A 209 17.80 2.30 9.41
C PHE A 209 18.28 1.32 10.47
N ARG A 210 17.37 0.40 10.81
CA ARG A 210 17.57 -0.71 11.74
C ARG A 210 17.00 -1.98 11.15
N VAL A 211 17.67 -3.10 11.34
CA VAL A 211 17.14 -4.43 11.06
C VAL A 211 16.95 -5.15 12.39
N ASP A 212 15.70 -5.49 12.70
CA ASP A 212 15.35 -6.22 13.91
C ASP A 212 15.94 -7.64 13.87
N ARG A 213 16.69 -8.01 14.90
CA ARG A 213 17.40 -9.30 14.95
C ARG A 213 16.48 -10.52 15.01
N ALA A 214 15.24 -10.38 15.49
CA ALA A 214 14.33 -11.50 15.70
C ALA A 214 13.50 -11.81 14.44
N SER A 215 13.07 -10.76 13.73
CA SER A 215 12.19 -10.84 12.56
C SER A 215 12.90 -10.65 11.23
N GLY A 216 14.09 -10.03 11.22
CA GLY A 216 14.76 -9.59 9.99
C GLY A 216 14.08 -8.38 9.34
N GLY A 217 13.11 -7.76 10.02
CA GLY A 217 12.37 -6.61 9.50
C GLY A 217 13.24 -5.35 9.43
N LEU A 218 13.18 -4.64 8.30
CA LEU A 218 13.82 -3.34 8.09
C LEU A 218 12.88 -2.21 8.54
N ASP A 219 13.39 -1.30 9.36
CA ASP A 219 12.72 -0.04 9.70
C ASP A 219 13.57 1.17 9.32
N LEU A 220 12.90 2.23 8.87
CA LEU A 220 13.49 3.54 8.56
C LEU A 220 13.20 4.49 9.71
N THR A 221 14.19 4.63 10.58
CA THR A 221 14.02 5.21 11.91
C THR A 221 14.18 6.73 11.96
N ALA A 222 14.49 7.38 10.82
CA ALA A 222 14.48 8.83 10.70
C ALA A 222 13.11 9.41 11.08
N ALA A 223 13.12 10.44 11.93
CA ALA A 223 11.93 11.16 12.36
C ALA A 223 11.24 11.88 11.19
N GLU A 224 9.93 12.08 11.29
CA GLU A 224 9.17 12.86 10.31
C GLU A 224 9.61 14.33 10.34
N ALA A 225 9.91 14.90 9.17
CA ALA A 225 10.19 16.33 9.04
C ALA A 225 8.87 17.12 8.92
N THR A 226 8.84 18.35 9.40
CA THR A 226 7.67 19.24 9.27
C THR A 226 8.02 20.42 8.36
N LEU A 227 7.18 20.67 7.36
CA LEU A 227 7.28 21.83 6.47
C LEU A 227 5.95 22.59 6.45
N ALA A 228 6.01 23.91 6.52
CA ALA A 228 4.83 24.74 6.38
C ALA A 228 4.41 24.87 4.89
N VAL A 229 3.12 25.04 4.65
CA VAL A 229 2.57 25.37 3.33
C VAL A 229 3.18 26.68 2.83
N ALA A 230 3.68 26.67 1.60
CA ALA A 230 4.19 27.80 0.85
C ALA A 230 3.99 27.55 -0.65
N ALA A 231 4.20 28.57 -1.49
CA ALA A 231 4.12 28.39 -2.95
C ALA A 231 5.03 27.25 -3.44
N THR A 232 6.25 27.20 -2.93
CA THR A 232 7.16 26.05 -3.07
C THR A 232 7.38 25.41 -1.71
N VAL A 233 6.97 24.16 -1.55
CA VAL A 233 7.32 23.33 -0.39
C VAL A 233 8.46 22.41 -0.83
N ASP A 234 9.71 22.79 -0.58
CA ASP A 234 10.86 22.02 -1.06
C ASP A 234 11.01 20.69 -0.30
N LEU A 235 10.35 19.66 -0.84
CA LEU A 235 10.41 18.30 -0.35
C LEU A 235 11.79 17.68 -0.53
N GLY A 236 12.55 18.16 -1.52
CA GLY A 236 13.89 17.71 -1.82
C GLY A 236 14.91 18.03 -0.73
N ALA A 237 14.80 19.23 -0.17
CA ALA A 237 15.62 19.71 0.95
C ALA A 237 15.23 19.10 2.31
N ALA A 238 14.04 18.51 2.43
CA ALA A 238 13.62 17.86 3.67
C ALA A 238 14.59 16.72 4.07
N PRO A 239 15.07 16.68 5.33
CA PRO A 239 16.08 15.73 5.77
C PRO A 239 15.52 14.32 6.07
N ALA A 240 14.27 14.05 5.70
CA ALA A 240 13.56 12.82 6.04
C ALA A 240 12.70 12.31 4.88
N LEU A 241 12.48 11.00 4.86
CA LEU A 241 11.55 10.34 3.94
C LEU A 241 10.09 10.73 4.23
N LYS A 242 9.74 10.78 5.51
CA LYS A 242 8.41 11.12 6.03
C LYS A 242 8.34 12.63 6.24
N VAL A 243 7.35 13.30 5.65
CA VAL A 243 7.18 14.76 5.74
C VAL A 243 5.73 15.11 6.06
N ALA A 244 5.53 15.84 7.16
CA ALA A 244 4.27 16.50 7.47
C ALA A 244 4.23 17.89 6.83
N ILE A 245 3.19 18.15 6.04
CA ILE A 245 2.92 19.48 5.47
C ILE A 245 1.81 20.15 6.30
N THR A 246 2.10 21.32 6.86
CA THR A 246 1.23 21.98 7.85
C THR A 246 0.76 23.35 7.41
N GLY A 247 -0.48 23.71 7.77
CA GLY A 247 -1.07 25.01 7.49
C GLY A 247 -2.04 25.00 6.31
N THR A 248 -2.38 26.19 5.84
CA THR A 248 -3.34 26.43 4.74
C THR A 248 -2.71 27.36 3.72
N GLY A 249 -3.11 27.25 2.46
CA GLY A 249 -2.58 28.08 1.37
C GLY A 249 -2.41 27.28 0.09
N THR A 250 -1.73 27.85 -0.89
CA THR A 250 -1.53 27.23 -2.20
C THR A 250 -0.10 26.74 -2.36
N ILE A 251 0.07 25.49 -2.79
CA ILE A 251 1.34 24.89 -3.17
C ILE A 251 1.33 24.68 -4.67
N THR A 252 2.27 25.30 -5.37
CA THR A 252 2.44 25.18 -6.83
C THR A 252 3.65 24.33 -7.20
N SER A 253 4.55 24.04 -6.24
CA SER A 253 5.75 23.23 -6.48
C SER A 253 6.21 22.50 -5.22
N PHE A 254 6.83 21.33 -5.42
CA PHE A 254 7.54 20.58 -4.37
C PHE A 254 9.08 20.75 -4.42
N GLY A 255 9.56 21.78 -5.14
CA GLY A 255 10.98 22.01 -5.41
C GLY A 255 11.45 21.30 -6.68
N THR A 256 12.77 21.25 -6.90
CA THR A 256 13.38 20.72 -8.13
C THR A 256 14.47 19.67 -7.86
N SER A 257 14.53 19.12 -6.65
CA SER A 257 15.51 18.08 -6.33
C SER A 257 15.20 16.78 -7.08
N PRO A 258 16.15 16.22 -7.85
CA PRO A 258 15.90 15.03 -8.66
C PRO A 258 15.90 13.73 -7.85
N ASN A 259 15.22 12.71 -8.37
CA ASN A 259 15.25 11.32 -7.91
C ASN A 259 14.91 11.13 -6.42
N ARG A 260 13.87 11.82 -5.93
CA ARG A 260 13.40 11.71 -4.55
C ARG A 260 12.12 10.91 -4.46
N LEU A 261 11.92 10.26 -3.33
CA LEU A 261 10.65 9.70 -2.87
C LEU A 261 10.32 10.30 -1.51
N ARG A 262 9.04 10.63 -1.29
CA ARG A 262 8.53 11.16 -0.03
C ARG A 262 7.18 10.55 0.32
N LEU A 263 7.02 10.26 1.61
CA LEU A 263 5.76 9.90 2.23
C LEU A 263 5.22 11.14 2.95
N LEU A 264 4.08 11.64 2.49
CA LEU A 264 3.52 12.90 2.92
C LEU A 264 2.31 12.65 3.82
N ARG A 265 2.16 13.53 4.82
CA ARG A 265 0.96 13.66 5.63
C ARG A 265 0.56 15.13 5.69
N PHE A 266 -0.71 15.44 5.49
CA PHE A 266 -1.23 16.80 5.54
C PHE A 266 -1.94 17.04 6.87
N SER A 267 -1.69 18.18 7.51
CA SER A 267 -2.34 18.55 8.79
C SER A 267 -3.37 19.68 8.64
N GLY A 268 -3.54 20.23 7.44
CA GLY A 268 -4.40 21.38 7.17
C GLY A 268 -4.86 21.40 5.72
N ALA A 269 -5.70 22.38 5.38
CA ALA A 269 -6.29 22.51 4.05
C ALA A 269 -5.40 23.37 3.13
N ALA A 270 -4.44 22.71 2.48
CA ALA A 270 -3.64 23.27 1.40
C ALA A 270 -4.23 22.94 0.02
N THR A 271 -4.13 23.86 -0.93
CA THR A 271 -4.46 23.68 -2.35
C THR A 271 -3.20 23.29 -3.11
N LEU A 272 -3.09 22.04 -3.53
CA LEU A 272 -2.05 21.57 -4.45
C LEU A 272 -2.47 21.91 -5.89
N THR A 273 -1.80 22.87 -6.51
CA THR A 273 -2.08 23.27 -7.89
C THR A 273 -1.45 22.29 -8.87
N HIS A 274 -2.27 21.69 -9.73
CA HIS A 274 -1.76 20.78 -10.74
C HIS A 274 -0.98 21.51 -11.84
N ASN A 275 0.18 20.97 -12.19
CA ASN A 275 0.91 21.32 -13.39
C ASN A 275 1.48 20.04 -14.02
N ALA A 276 1.12 19.74 -15.27
CA ALA A 276 1.53 18.50 -15.93
C ALA A 276 3.06 18.33 -16.09
N ALA A 277 3.81 19.43 -16.08
CA ALA A 277 5.27 19.41 -16.27
C ALA A 277 6.05 19.42 -14.95
N SER A 278 5.59 20.15 -13.92
CA SER A 278 6.36 20.36 -12.67
C SER A 278 5.76 19.72 -11.42
N LEU A 279 4.43 19.59 -11.33
CA LEU A 279 3.72 19.00 -10.20
C LEU A 279 2.46 18.25 -10.69
N ALA A 280 2.69 17.05 -11.19
CA ALA A 280 1.61 16.18 -11.65
C ALA A 280 0.85 15.61 -10.44
N LEU A 281 -0.48 15.73 -10.44
CA LEU A 281 -1.36 15.25 -9.39
C LEU A 281 -2.30 14.17 -9.94
N PRO A 282 -2.77 13.21 -9.11
CA PRO A 282 -3.75 12.22 -9.53
C PRO A 282 -5.00 12.90 -10.10
N GLY A 283 -5.48 12.41 -11.24
CA GLY A 283 -6.64 12.97 -11.91
C GLY A 283 -6.40 14.25 -12.70
N ALA A 284 -5.14 14.65 -12.90
CA ALA A 284 -4.75 15.86 -13.65
C ALA A 284 -5.53 17.12 -13.22
N SER A 285 -5.81 17.25 -11.93
CA SER A 285 -6.61 18.34 -11.36
C SER A 285 -6.02 18.84 -10.06
N THR A 286 -6.27 20.12 -9.75
CA THR A 286 -5.88 20.75 -8.49
C THR A 286 -6.61 20.09 -7.33
N LEU A 287 -5.88 19.76 -6.27
CA LEU A 287 -6.41 19.05 -5.11
C LEU A 287 -6.43 19.95 -3.88
N VAL A 288 -7.55 19.99 -3.17
CA VAL A 288 -7.60 20.54 -1.82
C VAL A 288 -7.39 19.39 -0.83
N THR A 289 -6.37 19.55 -0.01
CA THR A 289 -5.98 18.62 1.05
C THR A 289 -6.83 18.83 2.29
N ALA A 290 -6.87 17.83 3.17
CA ALA A 290 -7.48 17.92 4.49
C ALA A 290 -6.54 17.32 5.54
N ALA A 291 -6.80 17.64 6.81
CA ALA A 291 -6.07 17.03 7.92
C ALA A 291 -6.24 15.50 7.90
N GLY A 292 -5.11 14.78 7.94
CA GLY A 292 -5.07 13.32 7.88
C GLY A 292 -4.91 12.76 6.47
N ASP A 293 -4.99 13.58 5.42
CA ASP A 293 -4.69 13.12 4.07
C ASP A 293 -3.21 12.69 3.97
N THR A 294 -2.93 11.70 3.12
CA THR A 294 -1.58 11.18 2.90
C THR A 294 -1.26 11.06 1.42
N ALA A 295 0.01 11.13 1.06
CA ALA A 295 0.43 10.98 -0.32
C ALA A 295 1.82 10.34 -0.46
N LEU A 296 2.06 9.70 -1.60
CA LEU A 296 3.38 9.29 -2.06
C LEU A 296 3.77 10.19 -3.23
N ALA A 297 4.85 10.94 -3.08
CA ALA A 297 5.37 11.83 -4.11
C ALA A 297 6.77 11.39 -4.55
N THR A 298 7.03 11.45 -5.85
CA THR A 298 8.35 11.16 -6.44
C THR A 298 8.79 12.29 -7.35
N SER A 299 10.08 12.61 -7.39
CA SER A 299 10.67 13.43 -8.43
C SER A 299 11.49 12.61 -9.42
N ASP A 300 11.47 13.01 -10.69
CA ASP A 300 12.27 12.39 -11.75
C ASP A 300 13.72 12.92 -11.79
N ALA A 301 14.50 12.52 -12.79
CA ALA A 301 15.89 12.96 -12.96
C ALA A 301 16.03 14.47 -13.26
N SER A 302 14.95 15.13 -13.69
CA SER A 302 14.89 16.57 -13.95
C SER A 302 14.35 17.36 -12.76
N GLY A 303 13.95 16.67 -11.67
CA GLY A 303 13.39 17.32 -10.48
C GLY A 303 11.90 17.61 -10.55
N ASN A 304 11.19 17.13 -11.57
CA ASN A 304 9.74 17.32 -11.69
C ASN A 304 9.00 16.35 -10.78
N TRP A 305 8.04 16.85 -10.01
CA TRP A 305 7.33 16.05 -9.03
C TRP A 305 6.05 15.45 -9.59
N THR A 306 5.78 14.22 -9.19
CA THR A 306 4.50 13.54 -9.41
C THR A 306 4.02 12.98 -8.09
N VAL A 307 2.81 13.34 -7.68
CA VAL A 307 2.09 12.63 -6.63
C VAL A 307 1.54 11.34 -7.24
N ARG A 308 2.17 10.22 -6.91
CA ARG A 308 1.86 8.89 -7.45
C ARG A 308 0.62 8.29 -6.81
N HIS A 309 0.46 8.55 -5.52
CA HIS A 309 -0.68 8.09 -4.74
C HIS A 309 -1.12 9.20 -3.79
N TYR A 310 -2.43 9.37 -3.65
CA TYR A 310 -3.03 10.29 -2.69
C TYR A 310 -4.23 9.60 -2.07
N ALA A 311 -4.28 9.55 -0.74
CA ALA A 311 -5.38 8.98 0.01
C ALA A 311 -6.01 10.07 0.89
N ARG A 312 -7.31 10.29 0.71
CA ARG A 312 -8.09 11.16 1.58
C ARG A 312 -8.30 10.48 2.93
N ALA A 313 -8.23 11.22 4.03
CA ALA A 313 -8.57 10.73 5.37
C ALA A 313 -9.99 10.16 5.42
N SER A 314 -10.90 10.73 4.64
CA SER A 314 -12.29 10.25 4.50
C SER A 314 -12.44 8.92 3.76
N GLY A 315 -11.38 8.37 3.17
CA GLY A 315 -11.42 7.18 2.30
C GLY A 315 -12.06 7.42 0.92
N LYS A 316 -12.56 8.63 0.64
CA LYS A 316 -13.14 8.96 -0.67
C LYS A 316 -12.07 8.94 -1.77
N PRO A 317 -12.40 8.47 -2.99
CA PRO A 317 -11.46 8.50 -4.10
C PRO A 317 -11.12 9.94 -4.48
N VAL A 318 -9.92 10.12 -5.05
CA VAL A 318 -9.41 11.44 -5.45
C VAL A 318 -10.13 11.96 -6.68
N THR A 319 -10.38 11.07 -7.63
CA THR A 319 -11.22 11.27 -8.81
C THR A 319 -12.45 10.38 -8.72
N GLY A 320 -13.60 10.86 -9.19
CA GLY A 320 -14.74 9.97 -9.40
C GLY A 320 -14.39 8.86 -10.40
N PRO A 321 -15.03 7.69 -10.32
CA PRO A 321 -14.87 6.65 -11.33
C PRO A 321 -15.29 7.21 -12.70
N ALA A 322 -14.57 6.85 -13.77
CA ALA A 322 -15.07 7.15 -15.12
C ALA A 322 -16.37 6.38 -15.34
N ALA A 323 -17.25 6.86 -16.23
CA ALA A 323 -18.48 6.14 -16.57
C ALA A 323 -18.19 4.69 -17.02
N ALA A 324 -17.04 4.46 -17.66
CA ALA A 324 -16.55 3.15 -18.07
C ALA A 324 -16.04 2.27 -16.89
N ASP A 325 -15.59 2.86 -15.79
CA ASP A 325 -15.17 2.13 -14.58
C ASP A 325 -16.37 1.69 -13.73
N VAL A 326 -17.54 2.28 -14.00
CA VAL A 326 -18.85 1.85 -13.50
C VAL A 326 -19.55 0.97 -14.56
N THR A 327 -18.79 0.18 -15.33
CA THR A 327 -19.34 -0.82 -16.25
C THR A 327 -19.27 -2.18 -15.58
N ASP A 328 -20.44 -2.74 -15.28
CA ASP A 328 -20.61 -4.13 -14.87
C ASP A 328 -20.09 -5.07 -15.98
N ALA A 329 -19.11 -5.93 -15.65
CA ALA A 329 -18.67 -7.03 -16.50
C ALA A 329 -19.66 -8.22 -16.45
N SER A 330 -20.96 -7.94 -16.51
CA SER A 330 -22.01 -8.93 -16.72
C SER A 330 -23.02 -8.34 -17.70
N ALA A 331 -23.47 -9.14 -18.65
CA ALA A 331 -24.30 -8.73 -19.79
C ALA A 331 -25.72 -8.22 -19.43
N THR A 332 -25.97 -7.80 -18.19
CA THR A 332 -27.27 -7.27 -17.70
C THR A 332 -27.12 -6.11 -16.70
N GLY A 333 -26.06 -5.31 -16.82
CA GLY A 333 -25.89 -3.94 -16.30
C GLY A 333 -26.86 -3.46 -15.21
N ARG A 334 -26.57 -3.77 -13.94
CA ARG A 334 -27.25 -3.14 -12.80
C ARG A 334 -26.24 -2.37 -11.95
N SER A 335 -26.29 -1.03 -12.06
CA SER A 335 -25.56 -0.12 -11.16
C SER A 335 -26.13 -0.27 -9.74
N VAL A 336 -25.32 -0.78 -8.81
CA VAL A 336 -25.70 -0.88 -7.40
C VAL A 336 -25.05 0.28 -6.63
N LEU A 337 -25.81 1.36 -6.39
CA LEU A 337 -25.50 2.26 -5.29
C LEU A 337 -26.04 1.65 -4.00
N THR A 338 -25.17 1.12 -3.14
CA THR A 338 -25.54 0.74 -1.77
C THR A 338 -25.43 1.96 -0.86
N GLY A 339 -26.53 2.38 -0.25
CA GLY A 339 -26.53 3.32 0.88
C GLY A 339 -27.08 2.62 2.13
N THR A 340 -26.37 2.68 3.25
CA THR A 340 -26.89 2.25 4.55
C THR A 340 -27.57 3.43 5.25
N ALA A 341 -28.69 3.18 5.93
CA ALA A 341 -29.54 4.20 6.59
C ALA A 341 -28.80 5.14 7.57
N ALA A 342 -27.61 4.77 8.05
CA ALA A 342 -26.81 5.57 8.99
C ALA A 342 -26.15 6.84 8.38
N GLN A 343 -26.13 7.00 7.06
CA GLN A 343 -25.51 8.16 6.39
C GLN A 343 -26.50 8.91 5.51
N GLY A 344 -27.62 9.38 6.04
CA GLY A 344 -28.41 10.47 5.43
C GLY A 344 -28.84 10.31 3.96
N ALA A 345 -28.78 9.12 3.37
CA ALA A 345 -29.33 8.84 2.06
C ALA A 345 -30.83 8.59 2.23
N THR A 346 -31.57 9.63 2.59
CA THR A 346 -33.04 9.66 2.60
C THR A 346 -33.63 9.68 1.19
N ALA A 347 -32.79 9.81 0.15
CA ALA A 347 -33.17 9.68 -1.25
C ALA A 347 -31.99 9.27 -2.12
N LEU A 348 -32.24 8.47 -3.16
CA LEU A 348 -31.41 8.47 -4.36
C LEU A 348 -31.62 9.85 -5.03
N GLY A 349 -30.67 10.76 -4.88
CA GLY A 349 -30.70 12.06 -5.57
C GLY A 349 -30.45 11.89 -7.06
N LEU A 350 -31.51 11.66 -7.84
CA LEU A 350 -31.43 11.45 -9.30
C LEU A 350 -31.41 12.76 -10.10
N GLY A 351 -30.83 13.82 -9.53
CA GLY A 351 -30.76 15.15 -10.13
C GLY A 351 -32.08 15.93 -10.05
N THR A 352 -31.98 17.25 -9.88
CA THR A 352 -33.14 18.16 -9.80
C THR A 352 -33.61 18.67 -11.16
N GLY A 353 -32.97 18.23 -12.26
CA GLY A 353 -33.12 18.85 -13.59
C GLY A 353 -33.75 17.98 -14.67
N SER A 354 -33.98 16.69 -14.44
CA SER A 354 -34.58 15.81 -15.45
C SER A 354 -35.23 14.63 -14.74
N SER A 355 -36.54 14.44 -14.91
CA SER A 355 -37.25 13.26 -14.43
C SER A 355 -36.52 12.01 -14.92
N PRO A 356 -35.95 11.18 -14.04
CA PRO A 356 -35.23 9.98 -14.46
C PRO A 356 -36.21 9.03 -15.15
N THR A 357 -35.94 8.66 -16.40
CA THR A 357 -36.71 7.66 -17.13
C THR A 357 -36.08 6.28 -16.89
N PHE A 358 -36.85 5.37 -16.30
CA PHE A 358 -36.44 3.97 -16.13
C PHE A 358 -37.18 3.10 -17.14
N ALA A 359 -36.47 2.20 -17.82
CA ALA A 359 -37.09 1.20 -18.69
C ALA A 359 -37.87 0.14 -17.88
N SER A 360 -37.38 -0.20 -16.68
CA SER A 360 -38.11 -1.03 -15.71
C SER A 360 -37.59 -0.81 -14.28
N LEU A 361 -38.44 -1.04 -13.27
CA LEU A 361 -38.10 -1.05 -11.86
C LEU A 361 -38.51 -2.40 -11.26
N VAL A 362 -37.54 -3.14 -10.71
CA VAL A 362 -37.79 -4.43 -10.04
C VAL A 362 -37.62 -4.26 -8.52
N LEU A 363 -38.72 -4.41 -7.78
CA LEU A 363 -38.77 -4.39 -6.32
C LEU A 363 -38.93 -5.84 -5.80
N ASN A 364 -37.94 -6.37 -5.08
CA ASN A 364 -37.99 -7.73 -4.50
C ASN A 364 -38.22 -7.66 -2.98
N GLY A 365 -39.14 -8.46 -2.44
CA GLY A 365 -39.49 -8.52 -1.02
C GLY A 365 -40.71 -7.66 -0.63
N ASN A 366 -40.97 -7.49 0.68
CA ASN A 366 -42.03 -6.61 1.21
C ASN A 366 -41.65 -5.13 1.03
N ALA A 367 -41.66 -4.64 -0.21
CA ALA A 367 -41.45 -3.23 -0.51
C ALA A 367 -42.74 -2.43 -0.24
N ALA A 368 -42.73 -1.57 0.77
CA ALA A 368 -43.81 -0.62 1.02
C ALA A 368 -43.53 0.68 0.25
N LEU A 369 -44.32 0.95 -0.79
CA LEU A 369 -44.33 2.24 -1.47
C LEU A 369 -45.21 3.20 -0.65
N ALA A 370 -44.58 4.02 0.20
CA ALA A 370 -45.28 5.06 0.94
C ALA A 370 -45.29 6.35 0.11
N SER A 371 -46.37 6.61 -0.63
CA SER A 371 -46.59 7.90 -1.29
C SER A 371 -47.99 8.44 -0.97
N ALA A 372 -48.10 9.75 -0.75
CA ALA A 372 -49.37 10.46 -0.63
C ALA A 372 -50.08 10.66 -1.99
N LEU A 373 -49.53 10.08 -3.07
CA LEU A 373 -49.89 10.27 -4.47
C LEU A 373 -49.87 8.91 -5.21
N PRO A 374 -50.56 8.75 -6.35
CA PRO A 374 -50.76 7.44 -6.99
C PRO A 374 -49.44 6.75 -7.33
N PHE A 375 -49.32 5.46 -7.03
CA PHE A 375 -48.07 4.70 -7.21
C PHE A 375 -47.97 3.98 -8.56
N TYR A 376 -49.03 3.99 -9.37
CA TYR A 376 -48.98 3.52 -10.76
C TYR A 376 -49.95 4.32 -11.63
N GLN A 377 -49.46 4.89 -12.73
CA GLN A 377 -50.25 5.66 -13.70
C GLN A 377 -50.03 5.09 -15.10
N ILE A 378 -51.07 4.50 -15.69
CA ILE A 378 -51.02 4.04 -17.08
C ILE A 378 -51.56 5.17 -17.96
N ARG A 379 -50.74 5.65 -18.89
CA ARG A 379 -51.15 6.62 -19.92
C ARG A 379 -51.20 5.92 -21.28
N ASN A 380 -52.28 6.10 -22.01
CA ASN A 380 -52.30 5.78 -23.44
C ASN A 380 -52.00 7.06 -24.21
N THR A 381 -50.76 7.22 -24.67
CA THR A 381 -50.27 8.43 -25.38
C THR A 381 -50.66 8.50 -26.85
N ALA A 382 -51.40 7.52 -27.39
CA ALA A 382 -51.72 7.43 -28.82
C ALA A 382 -53.10 8.01 -29.22
N ALA A 383 -53.90 8.55 -28.30
CA ALA A 383 -55.25 9.05 -28.59
C ALA A 383 -55.26 10.59 -28.80
N PRO A 384 -55.77 11.14 -29.93
CA PRO A 384 -55.64 12.57 -30.24
C PRO A 384 -56.45 13.55 -29.36
N THR A 385 -57.42 13.11 -28.55
CA THR A 385 -58.35 14.04 -27.87
C THR A 385 -58.91 13.58 -26.51
N ASP A 386 -58.53 12.42 -25.98
CA ASP A 386 -59.06 11.93 -24.69
C ASP A 386 -58.03 11.02 -23.99
N GLN A 387 -57.24 11.56 -23.05
CA GLN A 387 -56.32 10.76 -22.23
C GLN A 387 -57.07 10.16 -21.03
N LYS A 388 -57.25 8.83 -21.03
CA LYS A 388 -57.67 8.09 -19.85
C LYS A 388 -56.45 7.75 -18.98
N LEU A 389 -56.36 8.36 -17.82
CA LEU A 389 -55.40 8.02 -16.78
C LEU A 389 -56.03 6.96 -15.88
N TRP A 390 -55.36 5.83 -15.71
CA TRP A 390 -55.75 4.83 -14.73
C TRP A 390 -54.80 4.93 -13.55
N GLU A 391 -55.37 5.11 -12.36
CA GLU A 391 -54.60 5.26 -11.13
C GLU A 391 -55.06 4.27 -10.08
N TYR A 392 -54.08 3.71 -9.40
CA TYR A 392 -54.25 2.76 -8.33
C TYR A 392 -53.41 3.18 -7.13
N TYR A 393 -54.05 3.33 -5.97
CA TYR A 393 -53.36 3.57 -4.71
C TYR A 393 -54.11 3.02 -3.50
N ILE A 394 -53.35 2.78 -2.43
CA ILE A 394 -53.89 2.52 -1.09
C ILE A 394 -53.80 3.83 -0.34
N ASP A 395 -54.94 4.38 0.08
CA ASP A 395 -54.93 5.62 0.86
C ASP A 395 -54.44 5.38 2.31
N THR A 396 -54.26 6.47 3.06
CA THR A 396 -53.78 6.42 4.45
C THR A 396 -54.70 5.66 5.41
N THR A 397 -55.90 5.28 4.97
CA THR A 397 -56.88 4.50 5.75
C THR A 397 -56.86 3.01 5.38
N GLY A 398 -56.01 2.61 4.42
CA GLY A 398 -55.86 1.21 3.99
C GLY A 398 -56.86 0.77 2.91
N LYS A 399 -57.57 1.71 2.29
CA LYS A 399 -58.55 1.46 1.25
C LYS A 399 -57.90 1.37 -0.11
N LEU A 400 -58.30 0.37 -0.90
CA LEU A 400 -57.86 0.17 -2.27
C LEU A 400 -58.70 1.01 -3.23
N ILE A 401 -58.05 1.95 -3.93
CA ILE A 401 -58.74 2.86 -4.85
C ILE A 401 -58.31 2.56 -6.28
N PHE A 402 -59.29 2.32 -7.14
CA PHE A 402 -59.14 2.32 -8.60
C PHE A 402 -59.89 3.54 -9.15
N ARG A 403 -59.18 4.45 -9.84
CA ARG A 403 -59.82 5.59 -10.49
C ARG A 403 -59.38 5.74 -11.94
N THR A 404 -60.34 6.10 -12.78
CA THR A 404 -60.08 6.68 -14.09
C THR A 404 -60.10 8.20 -13.95
N ALA A 405 -58.96 8.86 -14.09
CA ALA A 405 -58.91 10.30 -14.25
C ALA A 405 -58.94 10.63 -15.74
N ASN A 406 -60.02 11.28 -16.19
CA ASN A 406 -60.10 11.82 -17.54
C ASN A 406 -59.43 13.21 -17.53
N ASP A 407 -58.48 13.47 -18.44
CA ASP A 407 -57.77 14.76 -18.44
C ASP A 407 -58.59 15.93 -19.00
N ALA A 408 -59.78 15.68 -19.57
CA ALA A 408 -60.62 16.73 -20.11
C ALA A 408 -62.12 16.55 -19.75
N TYR A 409 -62.67 17.58 -19.10
CA TYR A 409 -64.09 17.91 -18.92
C TYR A 409 -64.92 17.17 -17.85
N ASN A 410 -65.16 17.91 -16.76
CA ASN A 410 -66.30 17.92 -15.83
C ASN A 410 -66.84 16.62 -15.18
N ALA A 411 -66.46 16.47 -13.90
CA ALA A 411 -67.35 16.28 -12.74
C ALA A 411 -68.11 14.95 -12.52
N ALA A 412 -67.68 13.83 -13.08
CA ALA A 412 -68.09 12.52 -12.56
C ALA A 412 -66.91 11.54 -12.54
N SER A 413 -66.14 11.57 -11.45
CA SER A 413 -65.25 10.45 -11.11
C SER A 413 -66.14 9.25 -10.78
N ASN A 414 -66.10 8.20 -11.59
CA ASN A 414 -66.80 6.95 -11.30
C ASN A 414 -65.84 6.04 -10.52
N TRP A 415 -66.13 5.87 -9.23
CA TRP A 415 -65.26 5.16 -8.30
C TRP A 415 -65.68 3.68 -8.27
N LEU A 416 -64.70 2.78 -8.31
CA LEU A 416 -64.87 1.45 -7.73
C LEU A 416 -64.07 1.42 -6.42
N GLU A 417 -64.80 1.46 -5.31
CA GLU A 417 -64.24 1.30 -3.97
C GLU A 417 -64.36 -0.15 -3.55
N VAL A 418 -63.22 -0.78 -3.27
CA VAL A 418 -63.18 -2.12 -2.68
C VAL A 418 -62.60 -1.98 -1.27
N SER A 419 -63.49 -2.00 -0.28
CA SER A 419 -63.11 -2.08 1.12
C SER A 419 -62.87 -3.54 1.53
N ARG A 420 -62.07 -3.78 2.58
CA ARG A 420 -61.84 -5.13 3.14
C ARG A 420 -63.12 -5.81 3.68
N THR A 421 -64.24 -5.09 3.71
CA THR A 421 -65.55 -5.55 4.22
C THR A 421 -66.64 -5.68 3.15
N GLY A 422 -66.31 -5.53 1.86
CA GLY A 422 -67.26 -5.72 0.75
C GLY A 422 -67.45 -4.49 -0.15
N VAL A 423 -68.05 -4.71 -1.33
CA VAL A 423 -68.33 -3.69 -2.35
C VAL A 423 -69.63 -2.97 -2.00
N THR A 424 -69.55 -1.68 -1.70
CA THR A 424 -70.72 -0.81 -1.50
C THR A 424 -70.83 0.17 -2.66
N PRO A 425 -71.86 0.09 -3.53
CA PRO A 425 -72.12 1.10 -4.54
C PRO A 425 -72.72 2.34 -3.87
N ALA A 426 -71.98 3.44 -3.84
CA ALA A 426 -72.51 4.71 -3.39
C ALA A 426 -73.21 5.43 -4.56
N GLY A 427 -74.54 5.39 -4.58
CA GLY A 427 -75.36 6.46 -5.15
C GLY A 427 -75.55 6.54 -6.68
N ALA A 428 -75.78 5.43 -7.39
CA ALA A 428 -76.26 5.48 -8.77
C ALA A 428 -77.66 4.84 -8.92
N ASN A 429 -78.66 5.68 -9.22
CA ASN A 429 -79.99 5.23 -9.64
C ASN A 429 -79.89 4.56 -11.01
N PHE A 430 -80.20 3.28 -11.06
CA PHE A 430 -80.29 2.50 -12.29
C PHE A 430 -81.70 2.68 -12.88
N LEU A 431 -81.88 3.63 -13.81
CA LEU A 431 -83.15 3.84 -14.52
C LEU A 431 -83.36 2.71 -15.54
N LEU A 432 -84.32 1.83 -15.27
CA LEU A 432 -84.88 0.90 -16.24
C LEU A 432 -86.26 1.41 -16.70
N PRO A 433 -86.51 1.69 -17.99
CA PRO A 433 -87.86 2.04 -18.45
C PRO A 433 -88.78 0.81 -18.36
N VAL A 434 -89.85 0.91 -17.58
CA VAL A 434 -90.95 -0.08 -17.56
C VAL A 434 -91.99 0.33 -18.59
N THR A 435 -92.12 -0.47 -19.64
CA THR A 435 -93.21 -0.39 -20.62
C THR A 435 -94.16 -1.57 -20.40
N VAL A 436 -95.41 -1.27 -20.04
CA VAL A 436 -96.55 -2.17 -20.23
C VAL A 436 -97.68 -1.28 -20.77
N GLY A 437 -98.34 -1.53 -21.89
CA GLY A 437 -98.42 -2.71 -22.77
C GLY A 437 -99.87 -3.13 -23.03
N SER A 438 -100.83 -2.66 -22.22
CA SER A 438 -102.28 -2.96 -22.34
C SER A 438 -103.16 -1.86 -21.72
N THR A 439 -104.47 -1.86 -22.01
CA THR A 439 -105.45 -0.88 -21.49
C THR A 439 -105.63 -1.02 -19.99
N VAL A 440 -105.39 0.06 -19.23
CA VAL A 440 -105.67 0.12 -17.80
C VAL A 440 -107.19 0.24 -17.59
N LYS A 441 -107.82 -0.79 -17.03
CA LYS A 441 -109.22 -0.75 -16.59
C LYS A 441 -109.28 -0.57 -15.07
N PRO A 442 -110.16 0.33 -14.55
CA PRO A 442 -110.35 0.46 -13.11
C PRO A 442 -110.92 -0.85 -12.54
N ALA A 443 -110.62 -1.12 -11.27
CA ALA A 443 -111.12 -2.30 -10.58
C ALA A 443 -112.66 -2.25 -10.46
N SER A 444 -113.30 -3.40 -10.69
CA SER A 444 -114.76 -3.55 -10.68
C SER A 444 -115.24 -4.15 -9.36
N TYR A 445 -116.27 -3.57 -8.75
CA TYR A 445 -116.88 -3.98 -7.49
C TYR A 445 -118.41 -3.90 -7.60
N THR A 446 -119.15 -4.60 -6.74
CA THR A 446 -120.57 -4.23 -6.49
C THR A 446 -120.62 -3.07 -5.50
N VAL A 447 -121.71 -2.32 -5.44
CA VAL A 447 -121.85 -1.19 -4.49
C VAL A 447 -121.61 -1.63 -3.04
N ALA A 448 -122.04 -2.83 -2.67
CA ALA A 448 -121.85 -3.38 -1.32
C ALA A 448 -120.40 -3.80 -1.02
N THR A 449 -119.60 -4.07 -2.05
CA THR A 449 -118.21 -4.52 -1.91
C THR A 449 -117.20 -3.45 -2.27
N LEU A 450 -117.64 -2.20 -2.48
CA LEU A 450 -116.72 -1.09 -2.64
C LEU A 450 -115.86 -0.96 -1.37
N PRO A 451 -114.54 -0.75 -1.50
CA PRO A 451 -113.67 -0.51 -0.35
C PRO A 451 -114.18 0.65 0.51
N THR A 452 -113.87 0.68 1.80
CA THR A 452 -114.25 1.82 2.64
C THR A 452 -113.71 3.13 2.03
N ALA A 453 -114.60 4.12 1.84
CA ALA A 453 -114.22 5.43 1.32
C ALA A 453 -113.27 6.14 2.28
N GLY A 454 -112.22 6.76 1.75
CA GLY A 454 -111.19 7.41 2.57
C GLY A 454 -110.02 8.06 1.82
N ILE A 455 -109.90 7.88 0.49
CA ILE A 455 -108.86 8.53 -0.30
C ILE A 455 -109.48 9.16 -1.55
N ALA A 456 -109.60 10.49 -1.52
CA ALA A 456 -110.15 11.26 -2.63
C ALA A 456 -109.40 10.99 -3.94
N GLY A 457 -110.13 10.73 -5.02
CA GLY A 457 -109.57 10.55 -6.37
C GLY A 457 -109.33 9.10 -6.80
N ARG A 458 -109.59 8.10 -5.93
CA ARG A 458 -109.67 6.70 -6.38
C ARG A 458 -110.86 6.52 -7.33
N ILE A 459 -110.63 5.76 -8.39
CA ILE A 459 -111.63 5.43 -9.40
C ILE A 459 -111.88 3.92 -9.39
N ALA A 460 -113.15 3.53 -9.36
CA ALA A 460 -113.58 2.15 -9.46
C ALA A 460 -114.82 2.06 -10.38
N TYR A 461 -115.14 0.86 -10.83
CA TYR A 461 -116.40 0.60 -11.54
C TYR A 461 -117.35 -0.16 -10.60
N ALA A 462 -118.51 0.42 -10.29
CA ALA A 462 -119.54 -0.21 -9.49
C ALA A 462 -120.50 -0.97 -10.42
N SER A 463 -120.32 -2.28 -10.59
CA SER A 463 -120.96 -3.10 -11.62
C SER A 463 -122.49 -3.20 -11.52
N ASN A 464 -123.05 -2.98 -10.34
CA ASN A 464 -124.50 -2.90 -10.11
C ASN A 464 -124.93 -1.54 -9.56
N GLY A 465 -124.06 -0.53 -9.65
CA GLY A 465 -124.44 0.82 -9.24
C GLY A 465 -125.48 1.38 -10.21
N ARG A 466 -126.53 1.98 -9.65
CA ARG A 466 -127.61 2.60 -10.42
C ARG A 466 -127.11 3.89 -11.08
N ALA A 467 -127.35 4.02 -12.38
CA ALA A 467 -127.05 5.26 -13.09
C ALA A 467 -128.00 6.38 -12.65
N SER A 468 -127.45 7.60 -12.59
CA SER A 468 -128.26 8.80 -12.36
C SER A 468 -129.05 9.11 -13.63
N THR A 469 -130.38 9.18 -13.53
CA THR A 469 -131.24 9.58 -14.66
C THR A 469 -131.31 11.10 -14.85
N GLY A 470 -130.53 11.86 -14.07
CA GLY A 470 -130.60 13.32 -13.98
C GLY A 470 -131.57 13.80 -12.90
N ALA A 471 -131.35 15.01 -12.37
CA ALA A 471 -132.23 15.69 -11.40
C ALA A 471 -132.53 14.94 -10.07
N GLY A 472 -131.56 14.19 -9.54
CA GLY A 472 -131.68 13.63 -8.18
C GLY A 472 -132.20 12.20 -8.09
N THR A 473 -132.58 11.59 -9.21
CA THR A 473 -133.13 10.23 -9.26
C THR A 473 -132.15 9.22 -9.89
N PHE A 474 -132.23 7.99 -9.39
CA PHE A 474 -131.50 6.83 -9.91
C PHE A 474 -132.46 5.94 -10.73
N GLU A 475 -131.90 5.07 -11.58
CA GLU A 475 -132.62 3.93 -12.20
C GLU A 475 -133.51 3.18 -11.19
N ALA A 476 -134.54 2.43 -11.59
CA ALA A 476 -135.38 1.70 -10.64
C ALA A 476 -134.55 0.74 -9.73
N ALA A 477 -134.99 0.54 -8.48
CA ALA A 477 -134.28 -0.33 -7.54
C ALA A 477 -134.17 -1.76 -8.10
N GLY A 478 -132.94 -2.32 -8.11
CA GLY A 478 -132.63 -3.63 -8.69
C GLY A 478 -132.29 -3.62 -10.19
N ALA A 479 -132.35 -2.47 -10.88
CA ALA A 479 -132.04 -2.35 -12.31
C ALA A 479 -130.57 -1.99 -12.63
N GLY A 480 -129.72 -1.79 -11.61
CA GLY A 480 -128.40 -1.15 -11.74
C GLY A 480 -127.54 -1.66 -12.90
N THR A 481 -127.31 -0.77 -13.88
CA THR A 481 -126.60 -1.08 -15.14
C THR A 481 -125.07 -0.99 -15.07
N GLY A 482 -124.55 -0.51 -13.94
CA GLY A 482 -123.12 -0.42 -13.66
C GLY A 482 -122.52 0.94 -14.03
N VAL A 483 -121.89 1.60 -13.05
CA VAL A 483 -121.41 2.98 -13.18
C VAL A 483 -119.98 3.16 -12.71
N LEU A 484 -119.25 4.10 -13.31
CA LEU A 484 -117.99 4.54 -12.76
C LEU A 484 -118.25 5.32 -11.47
N VAL A 485 -117.46 5.06 -10.44
CA VAL A 485 -117.54 5.74 -9.14
C VAL A 485 -116.21 6.34 -8.75
N THR A 486 -116.27 7.46 -8.05
CA THR A 486 -115.10 8.13 -7.48
C THR A 486 -115.23 8.21 -5.97
N ASP A 487 -114.15 7.89 -5.26
CA ASP A 487 -114.07 8.10 -3.82
C ASP A 487 -113.90 9.60 -3.58
N SER A 488 -114.85 10.20 -2.86
CA SER A 488 -114.82 11.61 -2.46
C SER A 488 -114.03 11.87 -1.18
N GLY A 489 -113.44 10.82 -0.58
CA GLY A 489 -112.77 10.83 0.71
C GLY A 489 -113.70 10.48 1.89
N SER A 490 -115.02 10.51 1.68
CA SER A 490 -116.02 10.16 2.70
C SER A 490 -117.13 9.23 2.22
N ALA A 491 -117.37 9.16 0.91
CA ALA A 491 -118.30 8.21 0.30
C ALA A 491 -117.91 7.96 -1.17
N TRP A 492 -118.31 6.80 -1.70
CA TRP A 492 -118.26 6.54 -3.13
C TRP A 492 -119.42 7.23 -3.82
N ARG A 493 -119.09 8.07 -4.80
CA ARG A 493 -120.06 8.83 -5.57
C ARG A 493 -120.10 8.34 -7.00
N VAL A 494 -121.26 8.41 -7.64
CA VAL A 494 -121.35 8.17 -9.09
C VAL A 494 -120.53 9.26 -9.78
N ALA A 495 -119.55 8.85 -10.60
CA ALA A 495 -118.55 9.74 -11.19
C ALA A 495 -119.22 10.90 -11.94
N GLY A 496 -118.76 12.12 -11.68
CA GLY A 496 -119.36 13.33 -12.25
C GLY A 496 -120.59 13.86 -11.49
N THR A 497 -121.00 13.22 -10.39
CA THR A 497 -122.14 13.67 -9.57
C THR A 497 -121.76 13.78 -8.09
N THR A 498 -122.62 14.43 -7.30
CA THR A 498 -122.48 14.52 -5.85
C THR A 498 -123.21 13.40 -5.10
N GLN A 499 -123.88 12.49 -5.81
CA GLN A 499 -124.75 11.48 -5.21
C GLN A 499 -123.95 10.24 -4.81
N THR A 500 -124.30 9.66 -3.66
CA THR A 500 -123.68 8.41 -3.17
C THR A 500 -124.21 7.26 -4.01
N VAL A 501 -123.30 6.38 -4.46
CA VAL A 501 -123.68 5.24 -5.29
C VAL A 501 -124.61 4.29 -4.52
N GLN A 502 -125.66 3.80 -5.19
CA GLN A 502 -126.64 2.86 -4.65
C GLN A 502 -126.81 1.67 -5.59
N ALA A 503 -127.08 0.49 -5.01
CA ALA A 503 -127.39 -0.74 -5.75
C ALA A 503 -128.84 -0.74 -6.27
#